data_AF-A0A2A4R3M6-F1
#
_entry.id   AF-A0A2A4R3M6-F1
#
_cell.length_a   1.000
_cell.length_b   1.000
_cell.length_c   1.000
_cell.angle_alpha   90.00
_cell.angle_beta   90.00
_cell.angle_gamma   90.00
#
_symmetry.space_group_name_H-M   'P 1'
#
loop_
_entity.id
_entity.type
_entity.pdbx_description
1 polymer ?
#
loop_
_entity_poly.entity_id
_entity_poly.type
_entity_poly.pdbx_seq_one_letter_code
_entity_poly.pdbx_strand_id
1 'polypeptide(L)'
;MTAVFRDAAQTVVNDVRLPKSKGGHMPIDTGNLRRSLSASTTAMPNINADKAEFSENNGQITLTIAGANIGETLYFGFQAAYARRMEYGFKGADSLGRVYNQEGSGFVRLTAQRWPEIVKASAKKIKAKVKSR
;
A
#
# COMPACT_ATOMS: atom_id res chain seq x y z
N MET A 1 -20.39 -10.99 2.28
CA MET A 1 -18.93 -11.19 2.45
C MET A 1 -18.10 -10.39 1.46
N THR A 2 -18.41 -10.39 0.17
CA THR A 2 -17.68 -9.63 -0.87
C THR A 2 -17.52 -8.14 -0.58
N ALA A 3 -18.56 -7.48 -0.06
CA ALA A 3 -18.48 -6.06 0.31
C ALA A 3 -17.46 -5.79 1.44
N VAL A 4 -17.33 -6.70 2.41
CA VAL A 4 -16.33 -6.60 3.48
C VAL A 4 -14.92 -6.79 2.93
N PHE A 5 -14.73 -7.80 2.07
CA PHE A 5 -13.46 -8.07 1.40
C PHE A 5 -12.96 -6.84 0.61
N ARG A 6 -13.83 -6.25 -0.22
CA ARG A 6 -13.48 -5.08 -1.04
C ARG A 6 -13.21 -3.83 -0.19
N ASP A 7 -14.02 -3.59 0.84
CA ASP A 7 -13.81 -2.45 1.76
C ASP A 7 -12.49 -2.61 2.55
N ALA A 8 -12.18 -3.83 3.01
CA ALA A 8 -10.93 -4.12 3.72
C ALA A 8 -9.72 -3.95 2.80
N ALA A 9 -9.77 -4.47 1.58
CA ALA A 9 -8.70 -4.31 0.58
C ALA A 9 -8.47 -2.83 0.23
N GLN A 10 -9.55 -2.07 0.03
CA GLN A 10 -9.44 -0.62 -0.20
C GLN A 10 -8.86 0.11 1.01
N THR A 11 -9.20 -0.32 2.23
CA THR A 11 -8.65 0.24 3.47
C THR A 11 -7.16 -0.03 3.58
N VAL A 12 -6.68 -1.23 3.25
CA VAL A 12 -5.23 -1.53 3.18
C VAL A 12 -4.52 -0.58 2.21
N VAL A 13 -5.06 -0.38 1.01
CA VAL A 13 -4.51 0.55 0.00
C VAL A 13 -4.42 1.99 0.53
N ASN A 14 -5.42 2.42 1.28
CA ASN A 14 -5.45 3.76 1.86
C ASN A 14 -4.45 3.88 3.02
N ASP A 15 -4.45 2.93 3.94
CA ASP A 15 -3.60 2.93 5.14
C ASP A 15 -2.10 2.83 4.77
N VAL A 16 -1.74 1.95 3.82
CA VAL A 16 -0.34 1.80 3.38
C VAL A 16 0.18 3.07 2.70
N ARG A 17 -0.71 3.91 2.17
CA ARG A 17 -0.39 5.19 1.51
C ARG A 17 -0.61 6.40 2.41
N LEU A 18 -1.01 6.20 3.66
CA LEU A 18 -1.30 7.28 4.60
C LEU A 18 0.01 7.95 5.05
N PRO A 19 0.19 9.27 4.79
CA PRO A 19 1.42 9.97 5.16
C PRO A 19 1.65 10.00 6.67
N LYS A 20 2.92 10.08 7.08
CA LYS A 20 3.30 10.28 8.49
C LYS A 20 2.62 11.49 9.14
N SER A 21 2.52 12.60 8.41
CA SER A 21 1.83 13.82 8.87
C SER A 21 0.32 13.63 9.12
N LYS A 22 -0.26 12.52 8.65
CA LYS A 22 -1.66 12.14 8.88
C LYS A 22 -1.80 10.90 9.77
N GLY A 23 -0.75 10.56 10.54
CA GLY A 23 -0.75 9.43 11.46
C GLY A 23 -0.49 8.06 10.81
N GLY A 24 -0.08 8.03 9.55
CA GLY A 24 0.38 6.81 8.88
C GLY A 24 1.89 6.64 8.92
N HIS A 25 2.42 5.84 8.00
CA HIS A 25 3.85 5.52 7.93
C HIS A 25 4.49 5.87 6.59
N MET A 26 3.71 6.23 5.57
CA MET A 26 4.22 6.52 4.22
C MET A 26 5.11 7.79 4.25
N PRO A 27 6.39 7.69 3.86
CA PRO A 27 7.21 8.87 3.65
C PRO A 27 6.77 9.58 2.38
N ILE A 28 6.62 10.90 2.46
CA ILE A 28 6.25 11.74 1.33
C ILE A 28 7.32 12.80 1.14
N ASP A 29 7.95 12.76 -0.02
CA ASP A 29 8.77 13.84 -0.56
C ASP A 29 8.01 14.46 -1.75
N THR A 30 8.20 13.94 -2.96
CA THR A 30 7.43 14.34 -4.18
C THR A 30 6.09 13.61 -4.34
N GLY A 31 5.78 12.68 -3.45
CA GLY A 31 4.64 11.76 -3.55
C GLY A 31 4.78 10.65 -4.59
N ASN A 32 5.91 10.57 -5.31
CA ASN A 32 6.14 9.58 -6.35
C ASN A 32 6.07 8.13 -5.82
N LEU A 33 6.67 7.86 -4.65
CA LEU A 33 6.57 6.55 -3.98
C LEU A 33 5.11 6.15 -3.77
N ARG A 34 4.29 7.07 -3.23
CA ARG A 34 2.85 6.85 -2.98
C ARG A 34 2.09 6.53 -4.26
N ARG A 35 2.45 7.13 -5.40
CA ARG A 35 1.86 6.87 -6.72
C ARG A 35 2.34 5.58 -7.36
N SER A 36 3.48 5.04 -6.91
CA SER A 36 4.03 3.79 -7.44
C SER A 36 3.36 2.52 -6.94
N LEU A 37 2.38 2.60 -6.02
CA LEU A 37 1.60 1.44 -5.62
C LEU A 37 0.78 0.96 -6.82
N SER A 38 0.86 -0.32 -7.15
CA SER A 38 0.02 -0.97 -8.16
C SER A 38 -0.72 -2.16 -7.56
N ALA A 39 -1.82 -2.55 -8.19
CA ALA A 39 -2.65 -3.68 -7.79
C ALA A 39 -2.73 -4.72 -8.92
N SER A 40 -2.80 -6.00 -8.54
CA SER A 40 -2.92 -7.12 -9.48
C SER A 40 -3.62 -8.30 -8.81
N THR A 41 -4.37 -9.08 -9.58
CA THR A 41 -4.95 -10.37 -9.15
C THR A 41 -4.12 -11.57 -9.62
N THR A 42 -3.16 -11.35 -10.52
CA THR A 42 -2.39 -12.43 -11.15
C THR A 42 -1.05 -12.69 -10.46
N ALA A 43 -0.31 -11.62 -10.16
CA ALA A 43 1.04 -11.70 -9.61
C ALA A 43 1.44 -10.40 -8.91
N MET A 44 2.46 -10.46 -8.03
CA MET A 44 3.02 -9.30 -7.36
C MET A 44 3.55 -8.26 -8.38
N PRO A 45 3.11 -6.99 -8.32
CA PRO A 45 3.70 -5.94 -9.15
C PRO A 45 5.19 -5.77 -8.88
N ASN A 46 5.99 -5.89 -9.94
CA ASN A 46 7.44 -5.76 -9.86
C ASN A 46 7.90 -4.30 -9.81
N ILE A 47 9.11 -4.10 -9.29
CA ILE A 47 9.83 -2.83 -9.40
C ILE A 47 10.02 -2.50 -10.89
N ASN A 48 9.73 -1.26 -11.25
CA ASN A 48 10.03 -0.70 -12.56
C ASN A 48 11.17 0.30 -12.40
N ALA A 49 12.41 -0.16 -12.62
CA ALA A 49 13.62 0.62 -12.39
C ALA A 49 13.81 1.75 -13.41
N ASP A 50 13.28 1.58 -14.62
CA ASP A 50 13.39 2.56 -15.71
C ASP A 50 12.38 3.70 -15.58
N LYS A 51 11.38 3.54 -14.69
CA LYS A 51 10.32 4.52 -14.49
C LYS A 51 10.69 5.49 -13.37
N ALA A 52 11.09 6.70 -13.77
CA ALA A 52 11.38 7.79 -12.86
C ALA A 52 10.13 8.29 -12.13
N GLU A 53 9.00 8.42 -12.83
CA GLU A 53 7.77 9.00 -12.29
C GLU A 53 6.53 8.11 -12.50
N PHE A 54 5.69 8.03 -11.47
CA PHE A 54 4.42 7.32 -11.46
C PHE A 54 3.26 8.30 -11.40
N SER A 55 2.22 8.05 -12.19
CA SER A 55 0.97 8.83 -12.17
C SER A 55 0.01 8.30 -11.11
N GLU A 56 -0.94 9.13 -10.68
CA GLU A 56 -2.03 8.68 -9.80
C GLU A 56 -2.85 7.58 -10.49
N ASN A 57 -3.10 6.48 -9.78
CA ASN A 57 -3.75 5.29 -10.32
C ASN A 57 -4.85 4.73 -9.39
N ASN A 58 -5.41 5.59 -8.53
CA ASN A 58 -6.47 5.21 -7.57
C ASN A 58 -7.64 4.52 -8.26
N GLY A 59 -8.06 5.00 -9.44
CA GLY A 59 -9.11 4.39 -10.24
C GLY A 59 -8.78 2.96 -10.65
N GLN A 60 -7.57 2.72 -11.16
CA GLN A 60 -7.13 1.39 -11.58
C GLN A 60 -7.08 0.42 -10.40
N ILE A 61 -6.53 0.83 -9.25
CA ILE A 61 -6.50 0.00 -8.04
C ILE A 61 -7.92 -0.33 -7.58
N THR A 62 -8.82 0.66 -7.57
CA THR A 62 -10.22 0.48 -7.19
C THR A 62 -10.92 -0.52 -8.12
N LEU A 63 -10.67 -0.43 -9.43
CA LEU A 63 -11.21 -1.36 -10.43
C LEU A 63 -10.66 -2.78 -10.23
N THR A 64 -9.37 -2.95 -9.95
CA THR A 64 -8.78 -4.26 -9.65
C THR A 64 -9.42 -4.88 -8.39
N ILE A 65 -9.64 -4.10 -7.34
CA ILE A 65 -10.33 -4.58 -6.12
C ILE A 65 -11.80 -4.92 -6.41
N ALA A 66 -12.48 -4.09 -7.21
CA ALA A 66 -13.87 -4.31 -7.58
C ALA A 66 -14.06 -5.56 -8.44
N GLY A 67 -13.10 -5.86 -9.32
CA GLY A 67 -13.09 -7.06 -10.17
C GLY A 67 -12.68 -8.33 -9.44
N ALA A 68 -12.02 -8.23 -8.29
CA ALA A 68 -11.56 -9.40 -7.54
C ALA A 68 -12.72 -10.19 -6.89
N ASN A 69 -12.58 -11.51 -6.93
CA ASN A 69 -13.47 -12.46 -6.27
C ASN A 69 -12.98 -12.82 -4.87
N ILE A 70 -13.92 -13.21 -4.01
CA ILE A 70 -13.56 -13.72 -2.69
C ILE A 70 -12.82 -15.06 -2.85
N GLY A 71 -11.70 -15.23 -2.15
CA GLY A 71 -10.83 -16.39 -2.28
C GLY A 71 -9.69 -16.22 -3.28
N GLU A 72 -9.73 -15.18 -4.13
CA GLU A 72 -8.58 -14.80 -4.96
C GLU A 72 -7.52 -14.07 -4.13
N THR A 73 -6.27 -14.12 -4.61
CA THR A 73 -5.17 -13.34 -4.03
C THR A 73 -5.10 -11.98 -4.70
N LEU A 74 -5.22 -10.92 -3.90
CA LEU A 74 -4.92 -9.55 -4.32
C LEU A 74 -3.49 -9.19 -3.95
N TYR A 75 -2.73 -8.74 -4.93
CA TYR A 75 -1.38 -8.24 -4.75
C TYR A 75 -1.36 -6.72 -4.81
N PHE A 76 -0.66 -6.11 -3.86
CA PHE A 76 -0.38 -4.68 -3.83
C PHE A 76 1.13 -4.47 -3.73
N GLY A 77 1.74 -3.90 -4.76
CA GLY A 77 3.21 -3.78 -4.87
C GLY A 77 3.63 -2.37 -5.23
N PHE A 78 4.62 -1.84 -4.52
CA PHE A 78 5.26 -0.57 -4.86
C PHE A 78 6.32 -0.79 -5.94
N GLN A 79 6.20 -0.06 -7.04
CA GLN A 79 7.05 -0.24 -8.22
C GLN A 79 8.29 0.66 -8.22
N ALA A 80 8.36 1.69 -7.37
CA ALA A 80 9.54 2.55 -7.29
C ALA A 80 10.76 1.77 -6.77
N ALA A 81 11.91 1.88 -7.45
CA ALA A 81 13.12 1.12 -7.10
C ALA A 81 13.59 1.35 -5.65
N TYR A 82 13.43 2.57 -5.14
CA TYR A 82 13.82 2.96 -3.78
C TYR A 82 12.77 2.57 -2.71
N ALA A 83 11.63 1.97 -3.08
CA ALA A 83 10.57 1.61 -2.13
C ALA A 83 11.06 0.66 -1.02
N ARG A 84 11.90 -0.33 -1.38
CA ARG A 84 12.50 -1.26 -0.40
C ARG A 84 13.37 -0.55 0.61
N ARG A 85 14.18 0.42 0.15
CA ARG A 85 15.02 1.26 1.02
C ARG A 85 14.16 2.10 1.96
N MET A 86 13.04 2.63 1.49
CA MET A 86 12.12 3.41 2.33
C MET A 86 11.38 2.52 3.34
N GLU A 87 11.07 1.28 2.99
CA GLU A 87 10.40 0.33 3.88
C GLU A 87 11.34 -0.17 4.98
N TYR A 88 12.52 -0.65 4.61
CA TYR A 88 13.45 -1.35 5.51
C TYR A 88 14.52 -0.45 6.13
N GLY A 89 14.76 0.72 5.55
CA GLY A 89 15.89 1.57 5.90
C GLY A 89 17.14 1.16 5.14
N PHE A 90 18.22 1.89 5.36
CA PHE A 90 19.53 1.60 4.77
C PHE A 90 20.64 2.16 5.65
N LYS A 91 21.58 1.27 6.00
CA LYS A 91 22.81 1.60 6.69
C LYS A 91 23.99 1.15 5.83
N GLY A 92 24.79 2.08 5.36
CA GLY A 92 25.93 1.77 4.49
C GLY A 92 26.44 2.98 3.70
N ALA A 93 27.58 2.80 3.04
CA ALA A 93 28.11 3.76 2.08
C ALA A 93 27.52 3.52 0.68
N ASP A 94 27.26 4.56 -0.08
CA ASP A 94 26.98 4.43 -1.50
C ASP A 94 28.26 4.33 -2.35
N SER A 95 28.12 4.20 -3.67
CA SER A 95 29.24 4.12 -4.61
C SER A 95 30.13 5.39 -4.64
N LEU A 96 29.69 6.49 -4.01
CA LEU A 96 30.42 7.74 -3.87
C LEU A 96 31.03 7.90 -2.47
N GLY A 97 30.96 6.86 -1.62
CA GLY A 97 31.51 6.87 -0.26
C GLY A 97 30.64 7.60 0.77
N ARG A 98 29.44 8.04 0.42
CA ARG A 98 28.54 8.74 1.35
C ARG A 98 27.88 7.73 2.28
N VAL A 99 28.10 7.90 3.59
CA VAL A 99 27.51 7.02 4.61
C VAL A 99 26.10 7.47 4.94
N TYR A 100 25.16 6.54 4.84
CA TYR A 100 23.77 6.72 5.23
C TYR A 100 23.47 5.86 6.46
N ASN A 101 22.69 6.44 7.38
CA ASN A 101 22.05 5.74 8.48
C ASN A 101 20.57 6.13 8.48
N GLN A 102 19.81 5.57 7.55
CA GLN A 102 18.41 5.88 7.35
C GLN A 102 17.54 4.77 7.96
N GLU A 103 16.67 5.15 8.89
CA GLU A 103 15.66 4.25 9.45
C GLU A 103 14.56 3.94 8.43
N GLY A 104 14.07 2.70 8.44
CA GLY A 104 12.95 2.27 7.61
C GLY A 104 11.64 2.81 8.13
N SER A 105 10.77 3.25 7.22
CA SER A 105 9.46 3.78 7.60
C SER A 105 8.43 2.71 7.95
N GLY A 106 8.65 1.46 7.54
CA GLY A 106 7.79 0.33 7.93
C GLY A 106 6.35 0.38 7.41
N PHE A 107 6.06 1.19 6.39
CA PHE A 107 4.70 1.47 5.95
C PHE A 107 3.97 0.24 5.41
N VAL A 108 4.67 -0.71 4.77
CA VAL A 108 4.06 -1.98 4.34
C VAL A 108 3.87 -2.91 5.52
N ARG A 109 4.94 -3.18 6.29
CA ARG A 109 4.89 -4.20 7.35
C ARG A 109 3.93 -3.82 8.48
N LEU A 110 3.86 -2.54 8.85
CA LEU A 110 2.99 -2.07 9.93
C LEU A 110 1.52 -2.07 9.50
N THR A 111 1.21 -1.72 8.24
CA THR A 111 -0.16 -1.88 7.72
C THR A 111 -0.55 -3.35 7.62
N ALA A 112 0.36 -4.23 7.22
CA ALA A 112 0.09 -5.68 7.14
C ALA A 112 -0.27 -6.27 8.52
N GLN A 113 0.42 -5.85 9.59
CA GLN A 113 0.11 -6.27 10.97
C GLN A 113 -1.32 -5.87 11.40
N ARG A 114 -1.87 -4.79 10.86
CA ARG A 114 -3.22 -4.31 11.16
C ARG A 114 -4.33 -5.02 10.37
N TRP A 115 -4.00 -6.00 9.52
CA TRP A 115 -4.99 -6.68 8.69
C TRP A 115 -6.21 -7.23 9.47
N PRO A 116 -6.06 -7.94 10.62
CA PRO A 116 -7.21 -8.42 11.37
C PRO A 116 -8.13 -7.29 11.87
N GLU A 117 -7.56 -6.16 12.31
CA GLU A 117 -8.31 -4.98 12.73
C GLU A 117 -9.05 -4.34 11.56
N ILE A 118 -8.39 -4.19 10.41
CA ILE A 118 -8.98 -3.62 9.19
C ILE A 118 -10.20 -4.43 8.78
N VAL A 119 -10.09 -5.76 8.70
CA VAL A 119 -11.20 -6.65 8.36
C VAL A 119 -12.35 -6.52 9.36
N LYS A 120 -12.06 -6.50 10.66
CA LYS A 120 -13.06 -6.32 11.72
C LYS A 120 -13.79 -4.98 11.60
N ALA A 121 -13.06 -3.91 11.34
CA ALA A 121 -13.60 -2.57 11.16
C ALA A 121 -14.50 -2.49 9.91
N SER A 122 -14.05 -3.05 8.79
CA SER A 122 -14.85 -3.16 7.55
C SER A 122 -16.12 -3.98 7.77
N ALA A 123 -16.05 -5.12 8.45
CA ALA A 123 -17.21 -5.93 8.77
C ALA A 123 -18.24 -5.14 9.61
N LYS A 124 -17.79 -4.43 10.65
CA LYS A 124 -18.65 -3.56 11.48
C LYS A 124 -19.30 -2.46 10.64
N LYS A 125 -18.50 -1.76 9.82
CA LYS A 125 -18.96 -0.67 8.93
C LYS A 125 -20.02 -1.14 7.94
N ILE A 126 -19.79 -2.25 7.25
CA ILE A 126 -20.74 -2.80 6.29
C ILE A 126 -22.03 -3.26 6.98
N LYS A 127 -21.93 -3.94 8.14
CA LYS A 127 -23.10 -4.35 8.93
C LYS A 127 -23.97 -3.15 9.35
N ALA A 128 -23.34 -2.05 9.78
CA ALA A 128 -24.06 -0.83 10.14
C ALA A 128 -24.81 -0.23 8.95
N LYS A 129 -24.17 -0.16 7.76
CA LYS A 129 -24.80 0.34 6.53
C LYS A 129 -25.98 -0.49 6.06
N VAL A 130 -25.94 -1.80 6.26
CA VAL A 130 -27.07 -2.70 5.91
C VAL A 130 -28.25 -2.51 6.85
N LYS A 131 -28.00 -2.26 8.15
CA LYS A 131 -29.06 -2.03 9.14
C LYS A 131 -29.75 -0.67 9.04
N SER A 132 -29.09 0.33 8.47
CA SER A 132 -29.65 1.67 8.28
C SER A 132 -30.46 1.82 6.98
N ARG A 133 -30.69 0.71 6.26
CA ARG A 133 -31.53 0.62 5.07
C ARG A 133 -32.79 -0.13 5.42
#